data_AF-A0A523RHA4-F1
#
_entry.id   AF-A0A523RHA4-F1
#
_cell.length_a   1.000
_cell.length_b   1.000
_cell.length_c   1.000
_cell.angle_alpha   90.00
_cell.angle_beta   90.00
_cell.angle_gamma   90.00
#
_symmetry.space_group_name_H-M   'P 1'
#
loop_
_entity.id
_entity.type
_entity.pdbx_description
1 polymer ?
#
loop_
_entity_poly.entity_id
_entity_poly.type
_entity_poly.pdbx_seq_one_letter_code
_entity_poly.pdbx_strand_id
1 'polypeptide(L)'
;MKPLLTFKEVREALIGRYFTFQTPYGMRLLTYVDYTASGRSLKFIEKYLIKIQKEYANTHTEDDVTGRHMTNLLHQAEKIIKKAFNAESNCRIIAIGTGATGAIIKFQEILGIRLPPATKKLLQQLMDKSSAENVLDPAFKKVFDMEIDRLKPVVFIGP
;
A
#
# COMPACT_ATOMS: atom_id res chain seq x y z
N MET A 1 9.62 4.26 28.02
CA MET A 1 8.41 3.41 27.87
C MET A 1 8.90 1.97 27.76
N LYS A 2 8.48 1.04 28.64
CA LYS A 2 8.86 -0.38 28.49
C LYS A 2 8.27 -0.92 27.17
N PRO A 3 9.01 -1.70 26.38
CA PRO A 3 8.45 -2.29 25.18
C PRO A 3 7.34 -3.29 25.57
N LEU A 4 6.23 -3.25 24.83
CA LEU A 4 5.07 -4.15 25.00
C LEU A 4 5.44 -5.63 24.76
N LEU A 5 6.53 -5.88 24.02
CA LEU A 5 7.08 -7.20 23.73
C LEU A 5 8.60 -7.15 23.78
N THR A 6 9.20 -8.20 24.31
CA THR A 6 10.65 -8.45 24.26
C THR A 6 11.04 -9.13 22.95
N PHE A 7 12.31 -9.00 22.54
CA PHE A 7 12.83 -9.73 21.38
C PHE A 7 12.67 -11.25 21.52
N LYS A 8 12.75 -11.77 22.74
CA LYS A 8 12.53 -13.20 23.03
C LYS A 8 11.10 -13.62 22.67
N GLU A 9 10.10 -12.86 23.14
CA GLU A 9 8.68 -13.14 22.85
C GLU A 9 8.38 -13.05 21.35
N VAL A 10 8.89 -12.03 20.66
CA VAL A 10 8.74 -11.92 19.20
C VAL A 10 9.37 -13.12 18.50
N ARG A 11 10.59 -13.49 18.89
CA ARG A 11 11.30 -14.63 18.30
C ARG A 11 10.56 -15.94 18.57
N GLU A 12 9.96 -16.13 19.74
CA GLU A 12 9.19 -17.34 20.09
C GLU A 12 7.86 -17.43 19.33
N ALA A 13 7.29 -16.29 18.92
CA ALA A 13 6.07 -16.25 18.15
C ALA A 13 6.25 -16.50 16.65
N LEU A 14 7.48 -16.48 16.12
CA LEU A 14 7.76 -16.70 14.69
C LEU A 14 7.25 -18.08 14.23
N ILE A 15 6.36 -18.07 13.24
CA ILE A 15 5.86 -19.29 12.62
C ILE A 15 6.98 -19.91 11.77
N GLY A 16 7.25 -21.20 12.00
CA GLY A 16 8.28 -21.96 11.28
C GLY A 16 9.71 -21.60 11.69
N ARG A 17 9.92 -21.06 12.89
CA ARG A 17 11.26 -20.77 13.46
C ARG A 17 12.20 -21.99 13.48
N TYR A 18 11.66 -23.16 13.81
CA TYR A 18 12.41 -24.42 13.88
C TYR A 18 12.13 -25.33 12.70
N PHE A 19 11.63 -24.76 11.59
CA PHE A 19 11.37 -25.54 10.39
C PHE A 19 12.69 -26.06 9.82
N THR A 20 12.79 -27.36 9.69
CA THR A 20 13.92 -28.04 9.06
C THR A 20 13.46 -28.71 7.77
N PHE A 21 14.37 -28.84 6.82
CA PHE A 21 14.09 -29.48 5.53
C PHE A 21 15.28 -30.32 5.09
N GLN A 22 14.99 -31.34 4.27
CA GLN A 22 16.00 -32.21 3.72
C GLN A 22 16.78 -31.48 2.63
N THR A 23 18.11 -31.60 2.70
CA THR A 23 19.04 -31.12 1.66
C THR A 23 19.93 -32.28 1.20
N PRO A 24 20.70 -32.13 0.11
CA PRO A 24 21.72 -33.11 -0.27
C PRO A 24 22.77 -33.38 0.82
N TYR A 25 22.90 -32.47 1.79
CA TYR A 25 23.85 -32.58 2.91
C TYR A 25 23.17 -32.99 4.23
N GLY A 26 21.95 -33.53 4.17
CA GLY A 26 21.14 -33.94 5.32
C GLY A 26 20.10 -32.90 5.74
N MET A 27 19.50 -33.10 6.91
CA MET A 27 18.54 -32.16 7.47
C MET A 27 19.22 -30.84 7.85
N ARG A 28 18.61 -29.72 7.44
CA ARG A 28 19.09 -28.37 7.74
C ARG A 28 17.97 -27.51 8.28
N LEU A 29 18.31 -26.58 9.18
CA LEU A 29 17.40 -25.55 9.67
C LEU A 29 17.23 -24.46 8.60
N LEU A 30 15.98 -24.08 8.32
CA LEU A 30 15.70 -22.94 7.45
C LEU A 30 16.10 -21.63 8.14
N THR A 31 17.18 -21.03 7.66
CA THR A 31 17.63 -19.71 8.10
C THR A 31 17.05 -18.65 7.17
N TYR A 32 15.97 -18.00 7.60
CA TYR A 32 15.31 -16.95 6.82
C TYR A 32 16.04 -15.61 7.02
N VAL A 33 16.57 -15.05 5.93
CA VAL A 33 17.35 -13.79 5.92
C VAL A 33 16.76 -12.74 4.98
N ASP A 34 15.50 -12.92 4.56
CA ASP A 34 14.81 -12.06 3.59
C ASP A 34 13.77 -11.12 4.25
N TYR A 35 14.00 -10.77 5.51
CA TYR A 35 13.09 -9.92 6.30
C TYR A 35 12.91 -8.50 5.75
N THR A 36 13.85 -8.03 4.92
CA THR A 36 13.75 -6.74 4.25
C THR A 36 12.73 -6.76 3.11
N ALA A 37 12.54 -7.91 2.46
CA ALA A 37 11.52 -8.07 1.42
C ALA A 37 10.15 -8.36 2.03
N SER A 38 10.09 -9.28 3.01
CA SER A 38 8.84 -9.58 3.71
C SER A 38 9.06 -10.17 5.11
N GLY A 39 8.24 -9.76 6.07
CA GLY A 39 8.26 -10.32 7.42
C GLY A 39 7.61 -11.71 7.49
N ARG A 40 8.12 -12.59 8.34
CA ARG A 40 7.42 -13.85 8.67
C ARG A 40 6.25 -13.59 9.61
N SER A 41 5.18 -14.35 9.45
CA SER A 41 4.01 -14.33 10.34
C SER A 41 4.36 -14.64 11.79
N LEU A 42 3.64 -13.99 12.70
CA LEU A 42 3.72 -14.19 14.15
C LEU A 42 2.45 -14.87 14.65
N LYS A 43 2.61 -15.94 15.43
CA LYS A 43 1.50 -16.79 15.92
C LYS A 43 0.40 -16.00 16.64
N PHE A 44 0.74 -14.97 17.40
CA PHE A 44 -0.26 -14.16 18.10
C PHE A 44 -1.05 -13.25 17.17
N ILE A 45 -0.46 -12.76 16.07
CA ILE A 45 -1.15 -11.97 15.05
C ILE A 45 -2.16 -12.88 14.33
N GLU A 46 -1.71 -14.04 13.85
CA GLU A 46 -2.59 -14.98 13.14
C GLU A 46 -3.76 -15.47 14.01
N LYS A 47 -3.48 -15.78 15.29
CA LYS A 47 -4.54 -16.14 16.24
C LYS A 47 -5.54 -15.02 16.47
N TYR A 48 -5.06 -13.78 16.54
CA TYR A 48 -5.93 -12.61 16.69
C TYR A 48 -6.81 -12.43 15.46
N LEU A 49 -6.23 -12.54 14.25
CA LEU A 49 -6.98 -12.49 12.99
C LEU A 49 -8.06 -13.57 12.94
N ILE A 50 -7.75 -14.82 13.29
CA ILE A 50 -8.75 -15.91 13.36
C ILE A 50 -9.85 -15.59 14.37
N LYS A 51 -9.50 -14.98 15.52
CA LYS A 51 -10.48 -14.65 16.57
C LYS A 51 -11.50 -13.62 16.09
N ILE A 52 -11.06 -12.55 15.42
CA ILE A 52 -11.95 -11.47 14.96
C ILE A 52 -12.89 -11.92 13.83
N GLN A 53 -12.56 -12.97 13.08
CA GLN A 53 -13.43 -13.47 12.00
C GLN A 53 -14.82 -13.91 12.49
N LYS A 54 -14.96 -14.32 13.76
CA LYS A 54 -16.26 -14.70 14.35
C LYS A 54 -17.25 -13.54 14.42
N GLU A 55 -16.73 -12.33 14.49
CA GLU A 55 -17.49 -11.09 14.66
C GLU A 55 -17.41 -10.22 13.40
N TYR A 56 -16.96 -10.80 12.28
CA TYR A 56 -16.77 -10.08 11.03
C TYR A 56 -18.08 -9.52 10.50
N ALA A 57 -18.07 -8.23 10.20
CA ALA A 57 -19.09 -7.52 9.46
C ALA A 57 -18.43 -6.38 8.69
N ASN A 58 -19.08 -5.95 7.63
CA ASN A 58 -18.66 -4.73 6.93
C ASN A 58 -18.82 -3.53 7.86
N THR A 59 -17.85 -2.62 7.85
CA THR A 59 -17.82 -1.44 8.73
C THR A 59 -18.76 -0.31 8.28
N HIS A 60 -19.62 -0.56 7.30
CA HIS A 60 -20.57 0.41 6.74
C HIS A 60 -21.98 0.30 7.34
N THR A 61 -22.17 -0.61 8.30
CA THR A 61 -23.44 -0.86 9.00
C THR A 61 -23.17 -0.88 10.50
N GLU A 62 -23.72 0.08 11.25
CA GLU A 62 -23.60 0.15 12.72
C GLU A 62 -24.83 -0.40 13.45
N ASP A 63 -25.81 -0.94 12.71
CA ASP A 63 -27.08 -1.37 13.29
C ASP A 63 -26.92 -2.66 14.12
N ASP A 64 -26.03 -3.56 13.70
CA ASP A 64 -25.78 -4.84 14.35
C ASP A 64 -24.51 -4.86 15.21
N VAL A 65 -24.47 -5.78 16.19
CA VAL A 65 -23.39 -5.92 17.17
C VAL A 65 -22.02 -6.12 16.51
N THR A 66 -21.97 -6.92 15.44
CA THR A 66 -20.75 -7.23 14.69
C THR A 66 -20.23 -6.01 13.92
N GLY A 67 -21.14 -5.24 13.32
CA GLY A 67 -20.81 -3.99 12.63
C GLY A 67 -20.17 -2.96 13.56
N ARG A 68 -20.80 -2.69 14.71
CA ARG A 68 -20.23 -1.81 15.75
C ARG A 68 -18.87 -2.30 16.25
N HIS A 69 -18.71 -3.61 16.44
CA HIS A 69 -17.45 -4.17 16.90
C HIS A 69 -16.31 -3.92 15.88
N MET A 70 -16.54 -4.25 14.61
CA MET A 70 -15.53 -4.08 13.56
C MET A 70 -15.18 -2.61 13.31
N THR A 71 -16.16 -1.70 13.31
CA THR A 71 -15.91 -0.25 13.20
C THR A 71 -15.08 0.27 14.38
N ASN A 72 -15.36 -0.19 15.60
CA ASN A 72 -14.56 0.17 16.76
C ASN A 72 -13.12 -0.36 16.68
N LEU A 73 -12.91 -1.57 16.17
CA LEU A 73 -11.56 -2.11 15.94
C LEU A 73 -10.79 -1.28 14.91
N LEU A 74 -11.45 -0.86 13.82
CA LEU A 74 -10.87 0.01 12.81
C LEU A 74 -10.42 1.35 13.42
N HIS A 75 -11.28 2.03 14.16
CA HIS A 75 -10.93 3.29 14.83
C HIS A 75 -9.80 3.14 15.86
N GLN A 76 -9.73 2.00 16.57
CA GLN A 76 -8.61 1.71 17.47
C GLN A 76 -7.30 1.54 16.71
N ALA A 77 -7.32 0.80 15.60
CA ALA A 77 -6.15 0.62 14.74
C ALA A 77 -5.66 1.96 14.18
N GLU A 78 -6.57 2.83 13.71
CA GLU A 78 -6.22 4.16 13.23
C GLU A 78 -5.54 5.01 14.30
N LYS A 79 -6.05 5.00 15.54
CA LYS A 79 -5.44 5.72 16.67
C LYS A 79 -4.02 5.22 16.96
N ILE A 80 -3.82 3.89 16.95
CA ILE A 80 -2.50 3.28 17.18
C ILE A 80 -1.53 3.67 16.06
N ILE A 81 -1.95 3.61 14.80
CA ILE A 81 -1.13 4.00 13.64
C ILE A 81 -0.76 5.48 13.73
N LYS A 82 -1.73 6.38 13.93
CA LYS A 82 -1.46 7.83 14.07
C LYS A 82 -0.45 8.11 15.17
N LYS A 83 -0.58 7.45 16.32
CA LYS A 83 0.37 7.59 17.43
C LYS A 83 1.77 7.07 17.07
N ALA A 84 1.88 5.95 16.37
CA ALA A 84 3.17 5.37 15.98
C ALA A 84 3.97 6.27 15.02
N PHE A 85 3.27 7.08 14.20
CA PHE A 85 3.88 8.00 13.24
C PHE A 85 3.87 9.47 13.71
N ASN A 86 3.50 9.76 14.97
CA ASN A 86 3.32 11.12 15.48
C ASN A 86 2.43 12.01 14.59
N ALA A 87 1.37 11.43 14.04
CA ALA A 87 0.45 12.12 13.14
C ALA A 87 -0.40 13.15 13.90
N GLU A 88 -0.50 14.36 13.36
CA GLU A 88 -1.31 15.45 13.88
C GLU A 88 -2.82 15.19 13.68
N SER A 89 -3.67 16.02 14.29
CA SER A 89 -5.14 15.91 14.20
C SER A 89 -5.68 16.16 12.77
N ASN A 90 -4.95 16.95 11.97
CA ASN A 90 -5.24 17.20 10.56
C ASN A 90 -4.81 16.03 9.65
N CYS A 91 -3.98 15.10 10.12
CA CYS A 91 -3.56 13.95 9.32
C CYS A 91 -4.73 12.98 9.09
N ARG A 92 -4.74 12.37 7.92
CA ARG A 92 -5.71 11.35 7.50
C ARG A 92 -4.98 10.07 7.12
N ILE A 93 -5.58 8.93 7.46
CA ILE A 93 -5.11 7.62 7.00
C ILE A 93 -5.92 7.29 5.75
N ILE A 94 -5.22 6.89 4.69
CA ILE A 94 -5.85 6.36 3.49
C ILE A 94 -5.42 4.90 3.41
N ALA A 95 -6.39 3.99 3.53
CA ALA A 95 -6.11 2.56 3.38
C ALA A 95 -5.75 2.27 1.93
N ILE A 96 -4.59 1.67 1.72
CA ILE A 96 -4.08 1.30 0.40
C ILE A 96 -3.86 -0.20 0.36
N GLY A 97 -4.21 -0.84 -0.75
CA GLY A 97 -4.07 -2.30 -0.91
C GLY A 97 -2.61 -2.75 -1.00
N THR A 98 -1.96 -2.51 -2.14
CA THR A 98 -0.68 -3.13 -2.54
C THR A 98 0.57 -2.51 -1.88
N GLY A 99 0.45 -2.07 -0.62
CA GLY A 99 1.56 -1.53 0.16
C GLY A 99 2.10 -0.19 -0.38
N ALA A 100 3.41 0.01 -0.24
CA ALA A 100 4.08 1.28 -0.57
C ALA A 100 3.90 1.69 -2.05
N THR A 101 3.99 0.73 -2.98
CA THR A 101 3.77 0.98 -4.40
C THR A 101 2.38 1.53 -4.67
N GLY A 102 1.34 0.91 -4.10
CA GLY A 102 -0.02 1.42 -4.19
C GLY A 102 -0.15 2.82 -3.59
N ALA A 103 0.56 3.11 -2.49
CA ALA A 103 0.46 4.38 -1.78
C ALA A 103 1.05 5.53 -2.60
N ILE A 104 2.22 5.31 -3.21
CA ILE A 104 2.85 6.26 -4.12
C ILE A 104 1.94 6.50 -5.33
N ILE A 105 1.38 5.44 -5.92
CA ILE A 105 0.44 5.57 -7.05
C ILE A 105 -0.78 6.41 -6.67
N LYS A 106 -1.42 6.11 -5.52
CA LYS A 106 -2.59 6.86 -5.05
C LYS A 106 -2.22 8.32 -4.75
N PHE A 107 -1.04 8.57 -4.20
CA PHE A 107 -0.56 9.93 -3.95
C PHE A 107 -0.38 10.72 -5.25
N GLN A 108 0.19 10.11 -6.29
CA GLN A 108 0.29 10.73 -7.62
C GLN A 108 -1.10 11.05 -8.22
N GLU A 109 -2.10 10.19 -7.99
CA GLU A 109 -3.49 10.42 -8.41
C GLU A 109 -4.11 11.62 -7.68
N ILE A 110 -3.94 11.70 -6.35
CA ILE A 110 -4.47 12.80 -5.53
C ILE A 110 -3.84 14.14 -5.94
N LEU A 111 -2.54 14.16 -6.23
CA LEU A 111 -1.84 15.36 -6.70
C LEU A 111 -2.18 15.74 -8.14
N GLY A 112 -2.86 14.88 -8.90
CA GLY A 112 -3.19 15.13 -10.30
C GLY A 112 -2.02 15.01 -11.28
N ILE A 113 -0.89 14.40 -10.87
CA ILE A 113 0.31 14.27 -11.70
C ILE A 113 0.38 12.93 -12.45
N ARG A 114 -0.51 11.98 -12.12
CA ARG A 114 -0.57 10.68 -12.80
C ARG A 114 -1.39 10.77 -14.07
N LEU A 115 -0.76 10.49 -15.21
CA LEU A 115 -1.46 10.25 -16.48
C LEU A 115 -1.33 8.77 -16.87
N PRO A 116 -2.41 7.97 -16.82
CA PRO A 116 -2.36 6.57 -17.21
C PRO A 116 -1.87 6.39 -18.66
N PRO A 117 -1.04 5.38 -18.97
CA PRO A 117 -0.48 5.21 -20.32
C PRO A 117 -1.53 5.11 -21.43
N ALA A 118 -2.64 4.41 -21.17
CA ALA A 118 -3.75 4.30 -22.13
C ALA A 118 -4.41 5.66 -22.40
N THR A 119 -4.66 6.45 -21.35
CA THR A 119 -5.19 7.80 -21.46
C THR A 119 -4.24 8.72 -22.22
N LYS A 120 -2.93 8.66 -21.92
CA LYS A 120 -1.89 9.41 -22.66
C LYS A 120 -1.95 9.08 -24.16
N LYS A 121 -2.00 7.79 -24.50
CA LYS A 121 -2.06 7.34 -25.89
C LYS A 121 -3.33 7.81 -26.59
N LEU A 122 -4.49 7.75 -25.91
CA LEU A 122 -5.75 8.23 -26.45
C LEU A 122 -5.70 9.74 -26.74
N LEU A 123 -5.18 10.54 -25.80
CA LEU A 123 -5.02 11.99 -26.00
C LEU A 123 -4.12 12.30 -27.20
N GLN A 124 -2.99 11.58 -27.34
CA GLN A 124 -2.10 11.73 -28.49
C GLN A 124 -2.82 11.39 -29.81
N GLN A 125 -3.57 10.29 -29.86
CA GLN A 125 -4.33 9.89 -31.05
C GLN A 125 -5.41 10.91 -31.43
N LEU A 126 -6.13 11.47 -30.45
CA LEU A 126 -7.13 12.51 -30.68
C LEU A 126 -6.49 13.79 -31.21
N MET A 127 -5.38 14.23 -30.63
CA MET A 127 -4.63 15.40 -31.11
C MET A 127 -4.12 15.22 -32.53
N ASP A 128 -3.61 14.03 -32.87
CA ASP A 128 -3.13 13.71 -34.22
C ASP A 128 -4.26 13.75 -35.25
N LYS A 129 -5.41 13.14 -34.93
CA LYS A 129 -6.58 13.14 -35.79
C LYS A 129 -7.12 14.56 -36.03
N SER A 130 -7.29 15.34 -34.96
CA SER A 130 -7.79 16.72 -35.06
C SER A 130 -6.82 17.65 -35.80
N SER A 131 -5.51 17.41 -35.71
CA SER A 131 -4.53 18.15 -36.51
C SER A 131 -4.64 17.80 -38.00
N ALA A 132 -4.84 16.51 -38.32
CA ALA A 132 -5.05 16.05 -39.70
C ALA A 132 -6.37 16.57 -40.32
N GLU A 133 -7.40 16.77 -39.49
CA GLU A 133 -8.69 17.35 -39.89
C GLU A 133 -8.69 18.90 -39.90
N ASN A 134 -7.53 19.56 -39.69
CA ASN A 134 -7.37 21.02 -39.55
C ASN A 134 -8.23 21.66 -38.45
N VAL A 135 -8.66 20.88 -37.45
CA VAL A 135 -9.45 21.34 -36.30
C VAL A 135 -8.54 21.93 -35.21
N LEU A 136 -7.32 21.40 -35.08
CA LEU A 136 -6.29 21.90 -34.17
C LEU A 136 -5.06 22.38 -34.94
N ASP A 137 -4.49 23.51 -34.53
CA ASP A 137 -3.23 24.02 -35.08
C ASP A 137 -2.11 22.99 -34.81
N PRO A 138 -1.39 22.51 -35.84
CA PRO A 138 -0.25 21.61 -35.67
C PRO A 138 0.82 22.15 -34.70
N ALA A 139 0.95 23.47 -34.55
CA ALA A 139 1.85 24.10 -33.58
C ALA A 139 1.41 23.86 -32.13
N PHE A 140 0.11 23.69 -31.87
CA PHE A 140 -0.44 23.44 -30.53
C PHE A 140 0.14 22.16 -29.92
N LYS A 141 0.24 21.07 -30.69
CA LYS A 141 0.83 19.81 -30.20
C LYS A 141 2.24 20.02 -29.67
N LYS A 142 3.07 20.77 -30.42
CA LYS A 142 4.44 21.08 -30.02
C LYS A 142 4.50 21.91 -28.74
N VAL A 143 3.64 22.92 -28.61
CA VAL A 143 3.56 23.76 -27.39
C VAL A 143 3.10 22.94 -26.20
N PHE A 144 2.08 22.09 -26.40
CA PHE A 144 1.55 21.22 -25.36
C PHE A 144 2.60 20.23 -24.84
N ASP A 145 3.31 19.55 -25.74
CA ASP A 145 4.39 18.61 -25.36
C ASP A 145 5.52 19.34 -24.60
N MET A 146 5.89 20.56 -25.02
CA MET A 146 6.87 21.38 -24.32
C MET A 146 6.42 21.76 -22.90
N GLU A 147 5.16 22.15 -22.71
CA GLU A 147 4.62 22.48 -21.38
C GLU A 147 4.51 21.26 -20.47
N ILE A 148 4.12 20.10 -21.00
CA ILE A 148 4.14 18.84 -20.26
C ILE A 148 5.57 18.51 -19.80
N ASP A 149 6.56 18.66 -20.68
CA ASP A 149 7.96 18.42 -20.33
C ASP A 149 8.53 19.44 -19.33
N ARG A 150 8.03 20.67 -19.32
CA ARG A 150 8.38 21.71 -18.35
C ARG A 150 7.78 21.45 -16.97
N LEU A 151 6.55 20.95 -16.93
CA LEU A 151 5.78 20.74 -15.69
C LEU A 151 5.90 19.33 -15.12
N LYS A 152 6.42 18.36 -15.89
CA LYS A 152 6.54 16.96 -15.41
C LYS A 152 7.40 16.91 -14.14
N PRO A 153 6.88 16.32 -13.06
CA PRO A 153 7.68 16.11 -11.86
C PRO A 153 8.73 15.03 -12.12
N VAL A 154 9.94 15.24 -11.61
CA VAL A 154 10.95 14.18 -11.54
C VAL A 154 10.59 13.30 -10.35
N VAL A 155 10.17 12.07 -10.62
CA VAL A 155 9.86 11.08 -9.58
C VAL A 155 11.01 10.08 -9.50
N PHE A 156 11.75 10.10 -8.39
CA PHE A 156 12.68 9.04 -8.06
C PHE A 156 11.91 7.90 -7.40
N ILE A 157 11.80 6.77 -8.09
CA ILE A 157 11.27 5.53 -7.51
C ILE A 157 12.49 4.71 -7.10
N GLY A 158 12.64 4.45 -5.80
CA GLY A 158 13.65 3.53 -5.30
C GLY A 158 13.40 2.09 -5.79
N PRO A 159 14.39 1.19 -5.66
CA PRO A 159 14.21 -0.22 -5.98
C PRO A 159 13.09 -0.88 -5.13
#